data_AF-A0A8R2JSW3-F1
#
_entry.id   AF-A0A8R2JSW3-F1
#
_cell.length_a   1.000
_cell.length_b   1.000
_cell.length_c   1.000
_cell.angle_alpha   90.00
_cell.angle_beta   90.00
_cell.angle_gamma   90.00
#
_symmetry.space_group_name_H-M   'P 1'
#
loop_
_entity.id
_entity.type
_entity.pdbx_description
1 polymer ?
#
loop_
_entity_poly.entity_id
_entity_poly.type
_entity_poly.pdbx_seq_one_letter_code
_entity_poly.pdbx_strand_id
1 'polypeptide(L)'
;MISVRLVSFVCLHFATFTLLNCLSVKDQMYANIIADNPCFLRLNGTNQFGCTSSRFGNVGTLHLVINSTDLNWLFNEGKADPYTVALTPKMFNREVLQSIELSAKVNGIMLLMNGTEQEVINNDNLQNTGFSPEDTCPNRYSDVNSCPMKPWNPYGTDILLKSWSFPIFVVYDQNTIKDIIDVRLINLLFYKNYPDDCGEEVS
;
A
#
# COMPACT_ATOMS: atom_id res chain seq x y z
N MET A 1 -60.11 16.89 8.11
CA MET A 1 -59.43 16.58 6.84
C MET A 1 -58.02 17.16 6.73
N ILE A 2 -57.74 18.37 7.23
CA ILE A 2 -56.40 19.01 7.18
C ILE A 2 -55.35 18.29 8.04
N SER A 3 -55.71 17.89 9.27
CA SER A 3 -54.80 17.18 10.19
C SER A 3 -54.30 15.83 9.63
N VAL A 4 -55.18 15.06 8.97
CA VAL A 4 -54.81 13.76 8.36
C VAL A 4 -53.83 13.94 7.19
N ARG A 5 -54.00 15.01 6.40
CA ARG A 5 -53.06 15.33 5.31
C ARG A 5 -51.70 15.77 5.86
N LEU A 6 -51.68 16.56 6.93
CA LEU A 6 -50.43 17.00 7.56
C LEU A 6 -49.62 15.82 8.11
N VAL A 7 -50.28 14.90 8.82
CA VAL A 7 -49.65 13.67 9.33
C VAL A 7 -49.12 12.80 8.19
N SER A 8 -49.88 12.66 7.10
CA SER A 8 -49.43 11.90 5.92
C SER A 8 -48.18 12.51 5.27
N PHE A 9 -48.09 13.84 5.17
CA PHE A 9 -46.90 14.51 4.62
C PHE A 9 -45.69 14.35 5.53
N VAL A 10 -45.86 14.45 6.85
CA VAL A 10 -44.77 14.24 7.82
C VAL A 10 -44.28 12.79 7.79
N CYS A 11 -45.17 11.80 7.71
CA CYS A 11 -44.80 10.40 7.57
C CYS A 11 -44.08 10.13 6.23
N LEU A 12 -44.51 10.74 5.12
CA LEU A 12 -43.82 10.62 3.84
C LEU A 12 -42.40 11.20 3.92
N HIS A 13 -42.25 12.38 4.52
CA HIS A 13 -40.93 13.01 4.69
C HIS A 13 -40.01 12.18 5.59
N PHE A 14 -40.52 11.64 6.70
CA PHE A 14 -39.76 10.79 7.60
C PHE A 14 -39.36 9.45 6.94
N ALA A 15 -40.25 8.86 6.14
CA ALA A 15 -39.96 7.68 5.34
C ALA A 15 -38.91 7.96 4.25
N THR A 16 -38.96 9.11 3.58
CA THR A 16 -37.93 9.50 2.58
C THR A 16 -36.58 9.77 3.24
N PHE A 17 -36.55 10.37 4.43
CA PHE A 17 -35.31 10.68 5.15
C PHE A 17 -34.61 9.42 5.68
N THR A 18 -35.38 8.41 6.08
CA THR A 18 -34.85 7.11 6.53
C THR A 18 -34.36 6.24 5.36
N LEU A 19 -35.01 6.30 4.19
CA LEU A 19 -34.55 5.63 2.97
C LEU A 19 -33.26 6.22 2.39
N LEU A 20 -33.00 7.52 2.57
CA LEU A 20 -31.81 8.21 2.06
C LEU A 20 -30.50 7.89 2.79
N ASN A 21 -30.56 7.31 4.01
CA ASN A 21 -29.39 7.07 4.85
C ASN A 21 -29.08 5.58 5.07
N CYS A 22 -29.56 4.70 4.19
CA CYS A 22 -29.30 3.27 4.27
C CYS A 22 -27.91 2.94 3.68
N LEU A 23 -26.86 3.14 4.48
CA LEU A 23 -25.54 2.56 4.20
C LEU A 23 -25.49 1.14 4.74
N SER A 24 -24.96 0.20 3.95
CA SER A 24 -24.68 -1.15 4.44
C SER A 24 -23.65 -1.09 5.57
N VAL A 25 -23.72 -2.02 6.52
CA VAL A 25 -22.65 -2.21 7.53
C VAL A 25 -21.28 -2.38 6.83
N LYS A 26 -21.27 -3.02 5.65
CA LYS A 26 -20.07 -3.13 4.82
C LYS A 26 -19.51 -1.75 4.44
N ASP A 27 -20.35 -0.84 3.99
CA ASP A 27 -19.92 0.48 3.49
C ASP A 27 -19.52 1.43 4.63
N GLN A 28 -19.97 1.14 5.86
CA GLN A 28 -19.53 1.85 7.07
C GLN A 28 -18.17 1.36 7.57
N MET A 29 -17.80 0.11 7.27
CA MET A 29 -16.55 -0.51 7.76
C MET A 29 -15.43 -0.49 6.72
N TYR A 30 -15.76 -0.61 5.43
CA TYR A 30 -14.79 -0.81 4.36
C TYR A 30 -14.90 0.27 3.30
N ALA A 31 -13.75 0.90 3.00
CA ALA A 31 -13.57 1.70 1.79
C ALA A 31 -12.90 0.82 0.72
N ASN A 32 -13.39 0.90 -0.52
CA ASN A 32 -12.72 0.26 -1.64
C ASN A 32 -11.60 1.17 -2.16
N ILE A 33 -10.39 0.63 -2.23
CA ILE A 33 -9.23 1.33 -2.77
C ILE A 33 -9.11 1.00 -4.26
N ILE A 34 -9.03 2.02 -5.10
CA ILE A 34 -8.79 1.88 -6.53
C ILE A 34 -7.29 1.63 -6.73
N ALA A 35 -6.92 0.36 -6.83
CA ALA A 35 -5.56 -0.10 -7.08
C ALA A 35 -5.48 -0.77 -8.46
N ASP A 36 -5.14 0.01 -9.48
CA ASP A 36 -5.33 -0.39 -10.88
C ASP A 36 -4.22 -1.28 -11.45
N ASN A 37 -3.15 -1.55 -10.70
CA ASN A 37 -1.99 -2.29 -11.22
C ASN A 37 -1.40 -3.23 -10.14
N PRO A 38 -1.91 -4.47 -10.04
CA PRO A 38 -1.33 -5.49 -9.17
C PRO A 38 -0.04 -6.05 -9.78
N CYS A 39 0.95 -6.30 -8.93
CA CYS A 39 2.04 -7.22 -9.25
C CYS A 39 1.50 -8.66 -9.27
N PHE A 40 1.86 -9.42 -10.30
CA PHE A 40 1.33 -10.76 -10.53
C PHE A 40 2.44 -11.79 -10.70
N LEU A 41 2.14 -13.02 -10.29
CA LEU A 41 3.02 -14.15 -10.45
C LEU A 41 3.18 -14.51 -11.92
N ARG A 42 4.41 -14.67 -12.36
CA ARG A 42 4.82 -15.19 -13.66
C ARG A 42 5.69 -16.42 -13.45
N LEU A 43 5.67 -17.32 -14.42
CA LEU A 43 6.42 -18.56 -14.39
C LEU A 43 7.48 -18.54 -15.50
N ASN A 44 8.67 -19.00 -15.16
CA ASN A 44 9.71 -19.41 -16.11
C ASN A 44 9.85 -20.95 -16.03
N GLY A 45 10.59 -21.56 -16.95
CA GLY A 45 10.77 -23.01 -17.02
C GLY A 45 11.32 -23.67 -15.73
N THR A 46 11.96 -22.90 -14.84
CA THR A 46 12.55 -23.42 -13.58
C THR A 46 12.01 -22.76 -12.31
N ASN A 47 11.51 -21.52 -12.40
CA ASN A 47 11.23 -20.68 -11.24
C ASN A 47 9.96 -19.87 -11.46
N GLN A 48 9.39 -19.36 -10.37
CA GLN A 48 8.35 -18.34 -10.39
C GLN A 48 8.95 -16.98 -9.98
N PHE A 49 8.33 -15.90 -10.43
CA PHE A 49 8.71 -14.53 -10.11
C PHE A 49 7.48 -13.62 -10.09
N GLY A 50 7.58 -12.42 -9.51
CA GLY A 50 6.45 -11.55 -9.24
C GLY A 50 5.82 -11.82 -7.87
N CYS A 51 4.54 -11.49 -7.72
CA CYS A 51 3.87 -11.43 -6.42
C CYS A 51 2.66 -12.35 -6.35
N THR A 52 2.32 -12.77 -5.13
CA THR A 52 1.13 -13.57 -4.87
C THR A 52 0.43 -13.11 -3.59
N SER A 53 -0.88 -13.31 -3.52
CA SER A 53 -1.68 -13.12 -2.31
C SER A 53 -2.13 -14.48 -1.77
N SER A 54 -2.48 -14.50 -0.48
CA SER A 54 -3.16 -15.63 0.12
C SER A 54 -4.54 -15.83 -0.53
N ARG A 55 -5.05 -17.07 -0.48
CA ARG A 55 -6.34 -17.45 -1.08
C ARG A 55 -7.52 -16.56 -0.66
N PHE A 56 -7.47 -15.99 0.55
CA PHE A 56 -8.53 -15.14 1.11
C PHE A 56 -8.08 -13.69 1.31
N GLY A 57 -7.00 -13.30 0.63
CA GLY A 57 -6.40 -11.98 0.73
C GLY A 57 -5.40 -11.86 1.87
N ASN A 58 -4.69 -10.74 1.88
CA ASN A 58 -3.74 -10.38 2.93
C ASN A 58 -4.33 -9.17 3.66
N VAL A 59 -4.39 -9.22 4.99
CA VAL A 59 -4.95 -8.16 5.83
C VAL A 59 -3.90 -7.75 6.83
N GLY A 60 -3.56 -6.46 6.87
CA GLY A 60 -2.57 -5.95 7.81
C GLY A 60 -2.86 -4.52 8.25
N THR A 61 -2.21 -4.11 9.33
CA THR A 61 -2.28 -2.74 9.84
C THR A 61 -1.58 -1.82 8.85
N LEU A 62 -2.27 -0.79 8.37
CA LEU A 62 -1.70 0.17 7.42
C LEU A 62 -0.58 0.98 8.08
N HIS A 63 0.62 0.96 7.49
CA HIS A 63 1.74 1.77 7.93
C HIS A 63 2.40 2.48 6.74
N LEU A 64 2.43 3.81 6.78
CA LEU A 64 3.06 4.63 5.74
C LEU A 64 4.56 4.76 6.02
N VAL A 65 5.38 4.45 5.01
CA VAL A 65 6.84 4.51 5.07
C VAL A 65 7.34 5.56 4.10
N ILE A 66 7.86 6.66 4.64
CA ILE A 66 8.38 7.81 3.88
C ILE A 66 9.91 7.76 3.83
N ASN A 67 10.55 7.21 4.87
CA ASN A 67 12.00 7.19 5.02
C ASN A 67 12.48 5.93 5.78
N SER A 68 13.80 5.80 5.96
CA SER A 68 14.41 4.68 6.67
C SER A 68 14.07 4.62 8.16
N THR A 69 13.74 5.75 8.80
CA THR A 69 13.30 5.78 10.21
C THR A 69 11.96 5.08 10.38
N ASP A 70 11.00 5.31 9.46
CA ASP A 70 9.72 4.62 9.47
C ASP A 70 9.91 3.09 9.30
N LEU A 71 10.80 2.66 8.39
CA LEU A 71 11.15 1.23 8.25
C LEU A 71 11.77 0.65 9.52
N ASN A 72 12.71 1.38 10.14
CA ASN A 72 13.38 0.90 11.35
C ASN A 72 12.38 0.76 12.52
N TRP A 73 11.44 1.70 12.64
CA TRP A 73 10.35 1.61 13.60
C TRP A 73 9.47 0.39 13.33
N LEU A 74 9.04 0.19 12.07
CA LEU A 74 8.22 -0.95 11.67
C LEU A 74 8.88 -2.29 12.06
N PHE A 75 10.18 -2.43 11.81
CA PHE A 75 10.91 -3.66 12.11
C PHE A 75 11.14 -3.88 13.60
N ASN A 76 11.52 -2.84 14.36
CA ASN A 76 12.01 -3.01 15.73
C ASN A 76 10.97 -2.67 16.81
N GLU A 77 10.12 -1.68 16.57
CA GLU A 77 9.20 -1.13 17.58
C GLU A 77 7.73 -1.50 17.30
N GLY A 78 7.37 -1.71 16.03
CA GLY A 78 6.03 -2.07 15.62
C GLY A 78 5.53 -3.38 16.24
N LYS A 79 4.36 -3.32 16.90
CA LYS A 79 3.69 -4.42 17.63
C LYS A 79 2.35 -4.87 17.02
N ALA A 80 1.95 -4.27 15.89
CA ALA A 80 0.66 -4.51 15.25
C ALA A 80 0.82 -5.33 13.95
N ASP A 81 1.78 -6.26 13.94
CA ASP A 81 1.99 -7.17 12.83
C ASP A 81 0.79 -8.14 12.65
N PRO A 82 0.47 -8.54 11.41
CA PRO A 82 1.15 -8.15 10.17
C PRO A 82 0.76 -6.75 9.69
N TYR A 83 1.71 -6.05 9.07
CA TYR A 83 1.54 -4.73 8.48
C TYR A 83 1.26 -4.81 6.98
N THR A 84 0.43 -3.89 6.49
CA THR A 84 0.35 -3.54 5.07
C THR A 84 1.04 -2.19 4.90
N VAL A 85 2.14 -2.18 4.13
CA VAL A 85 3.02 -1.01 4.06
C VAL A 85 2.66 -0.16 2.86
N ALA A 86 2.36 1.12 3.08
CA ALA A 86 2.28 2.11 2.01
C ALA A 86 3.67 2.72 1.78
N LEU A 87 4.28 2.44 0.63
CA LEU A 87 5.60 2.95 0.25
C LEU A 87 5.47 4.14 -0.69
N THR A 88 6.37 5.10 -0.51
CA THR A 88 6.63 6.13 -1.51
C THR A 88 7.57 5.59 -2.61
N PRO A 89 7.58 6.20 -3.81
CA PRO A 89 8.48 5.80 -4.89
C PRO A 89 9.96 5.81 -4.48
N LYS A 90 10.38 6.80 -3.68
CA LYS A 90 11.71 6.88 -3.05
C LYS A 90 12.13 5.61 -2.31
N MET A 91 11.19 5.01 -1.59
CA MET A 91 11.43 3.84 -0.74
C MET A 91 11.26 2.52 -1.50
N PHE A 92 10.82 2.57 -2.76
CA PHE A 92 10.63 1.40 -3.59
C PHE A 92 11.93 1.01 -4.30
N ASN A 93 12.77 0.24 -3.60
CA ASN A 93 13.99 -0.35 -4.15
C ASN A 93 14.18 -1.78 -3.64
N ARG A 94 15.12 -2.50 -4.26
CA ARG A 94 15.32 -3.93 -4.02
C ARG A 94 15.72 -4.23 -2.59
N GLU A 95 16.60 -3.42 -2.01
CA GLU A 95 17.13 -3.60 -0.65
C GLU A 95 16.02 -3.42 0.40
N VAL A 96 15.15 -2.43 0.20
CA VAL A 96 13.98 -2.21 1.06
C VAL A 96 13.00 -3.36 0.95
N LEU A 97 12.64 -3.80 -0.27
CA LEU A 97 11.71 -4.92 -0.47
C LEU A 97 12.23 -6.22 0.14
N GLN A 98 13.54 -6.49 0.00
CA GLN A 98 14.18 -7.66 0.63
C GLN A 98 14.19 -7.56 2.15
N SER A 99 14.47 -6.38 2.71
CA SER A 99 14.44 -6.16 4.16
C SER A 99 13.03 -6.35 4.72
N ILE A 100 12.02 -5.87 3.99
CA ILE A 100 10.61 -6.08 4.30
C ILE A 100 10.27 -7.58 4.31
N GLU A 101 10.67 -8.33 3.28
CA GLU A 101 10.44 -9.77 3.21
C GLU A 101 11.11 -10.53 4.36
N LEU A 102 12.37 -10.22 4.64
CA LEU A 102 13.14 -10.84 5.72
C LEU A 102 12.55 -10.56 7.11
N SER A 103 11.89 -9.42 7.30
CA SER A 103 11.27 -9.08 8.58
C SER A 103 10.12 -10.00 8.97
N ALA A 104 9.46 -10.65 8.00
CA ALA A 104 8.21 -11.42 8.16
C ALA A 104 7.04 -10.66 8.83
N LYS A 105 7.19 -9.35 9.09
CA LYS A 105 6.16 -8.50 9.73
C LYS A 105 5.19 -7.89 8.72
N VAL A 106 5.47 -7.97 7.43
CA VAL A 106 4.69 -7.31 6.36
C VAL A 106 4.04 -8.36 5.49
N ASN A 107 2.76 -8.15 5.18
CA ASN A 107 1.98 -9.07 4.36
C ASN A 107 1.40 -8.44 3.10
N GLY A 108 1.74 -7.18 2.79
CA GLY A 108 1.28 -6.49 1.60
C GLY A 108 1.97 -5.14 1.45
N ILE A 109 2.11 -4.68 0.20
CA ILE A 109 2.68 -3.38 -0.13
C ILE A 109 1.73 -2.60 -1.04
N MET A 110 1.56 -1.32 -0.73
CA MET A 110 0.89 -0.34 -1.58
C MET A 110 1.91 0.70 -2.02
N LEU A 111 2.25 0.73 -3.30
CA LEU A 111 3.12 1.75 -3.86
C LEU A 111 2.27 2.97 -4.22
N LEU A 112 2.47 4.06 -3.48
CA LEU A 112 1.76 5.31 -3.69
C LEU A 112 2.44 6.08 -4.83
N MET A 113 1.82 6.12 -6.01
CA MET A 113 2.31 6.86 -7.16
C MET A 113 1.41 8.06 -7.42
N ASN A 114 1.82 9.25 -7.02
CA ASN A 114 1.06 10.44 -7.39
C ASN A 114 1.29 10.71 -8.89
N GLY A 115 0.26 10.50 -9.72
CA GLY A 115 0.31 10.67 -11.17
C GLY A 115 0.49 12.12 -11.66
N THR A 116 0.52 13.10 -10.77
CA THR A 116 1.01 14.44 -11.14
C THR A 116 2.50 14.49 -10.95
N GLU A 117 3.19 14.78 -12.06
CA GLU A 117 4.62 15.06 -12.11
C GLU A 117 5.07 15.94 -10.92
N GLN A 118 4.22 16.87 -10.41
CA GLN A 118 4.56 17.87 -9.41
C GLN A 118 4.99 17.42 -7.99
N GLU A 119 4.63 16.23 -7.49
CA GLU A 119 5.15 15.77 -6.17
C GLU A 119 6.34 14.81 -6.28
N VAL A 120 6.55 14.20 -7.45
CA VAL A 120 7.85 13.63 -7.83
C VAL A 120 8.87 14.75 -8.11
N ILE A 121 8.40 15.95 -8.46
CA ILE A 121 9.22 17.05 -9.02
C ILE A 121 10.05 17.85 -8.00
N ASN A 122 9.78 17.83 -6.70
CA ASN A 122 10.47 18.78 -5.81
C ASN A 122 11.54 18.21 -4.87
N ASN A 123 11.70 16.89 -4.69
CA ASN A 123 12.75 16.36 -3.80
C ASN A 123 13.08 14.86 -3.94
N ASP A 124 12.69 14.17 -5.03
CA ASP A 124 12.94 12.74 -5.14
C ASP A 124 14.06 12.39 -6.14
N ASN A 125 15.03 11.60 -5.67
CA ASN A 125 16.23 11.20 -6.42
C ASN A 125 15.93 10.31 -7.64
N LEU A 126 14.66 9.95 -7.86
CA LEU A 126 14.20 9.15 -9.00
C LEU A 126 14.57 9.79 -10.35
N GLN A 127 14.58 11.12 -10.46
CA GLN A 127 15.02 11.80 -11.68
C GLN A 127 16.55 11.77 -11.89
N ASN A 128 17.34 11.69 -10.81
CA ASN A 128 18.80 11.79 -10.89
C ASN A 128 19.49 10.43 -11.12
N THR A 129 18.92 9.34 -10.58
CA THR A 129 19.51 7.99 -10.72
C THR A 129 18.73 7.08 -11.67
N GLY A 130 17.47 7.43 -11.99
CA GLY A 130 16.57 6.55 -12.73
C GLY A 130 16.13 5.33 -11.90
N PHE A 131 15.13 4.61 -12.40
CA PHE A 131 14.68 3.34 -11.85
C PHE A 131 14.38 2.37 -13.01
N SER A 132 14.97 1.18 -12.96
CA SER A 132 14.67 0.12 -13.91
C SER A 132 14.36 -1.17 -13.15
N PRO A 133 13.12 -1.68 -13.21
CA PRO A 133 12.74 -2.89 -12.47
C PRO A 133 13.21 -4.19 -13.14
N GLU A 134 13.81 -4.07 -14.34
CA GLU A 134 14.42 -5.15 -15.12
C GLU A 134 15.83 -5.53 -14.65
N ASP A 135 16.36 -6.64 -15.17
CA ASP A 135 17.77 -7.01 -14.97
C ASP A 135 18.72 -5.98 -15.64
N THR A 136 19.94 -5.96 -15.13
CA THR A 136 21.07 -5.23 -15.72
C THR A 136 21.39 -5.66 -17.15
N CYS A 137 21.05 -6.91 -17.48
CA CYS A 137 21.31 -7.55 -18.76
C CYS A 137 20.06 -8.27 -19.27
N PRO A 138 19.09 -7.54 -19.83
CA PRO A 138 17.85 -8.16 -20.32
C PRO A 138 18.13 -9.28 -21.32
N ASN A 139 17.37 -10.38 -21.23
CA ASN A 139 17.46 -11.56 -22.11
C ASN A 139 18.83 -12.25 -22.18
N ARG A 140 19.71 -12.05 -21.19
CA ARG A 140 21.08 -12.64 -21.20
C ARG A 140 21.17 -14.16 -21.30
N TYR A 141 20.07 -14.87 -21.03
CA TYR A 141 19.98 -16.34 -21.11
C TYR A 141 19.33 -16.84 -22.41
N SER A 142 18.89 -15.94 -23.30
CA SER A 142 18.19 -16.28 -24.55
C SER A 142 19.08 -16.27 -25.79
N ASP A 143 20.34 -15.84 -25.67
CA ASP A 143 21.27 -15.71 -26.79
C ASP A 143 22.63 -16.36 -26.47
N VAL A 144 23.42 -16.62 -27.52
CA VAL A 144 24.78 -17.21 -27.43
C VAL A 144 25.80 -16.27 -26.80
N ASN A 145 25.55 -14.96 -26.87
CA ASN A 145 26.40 -13.94 -26.25
C ASN A 145 25.88 -13.62 -24.85
N SER A 146 26.64 -14.01 -23.82
CA SER A 146 26.39 -13.53 -22.46
C SER A 146 26.61 -12.01 -22.39
N CYS A 147 25.88 -11.35 -21.49
CA CYS A 147 25.88 -9.88 -21.30
C CYS A 147 27.25 -9.21 -21.51
N PRO A 148 27.33 -8.07 -22.23
CA PRO A 148 28.57 -7.33 -22.43
C PRO A 148 29.24 -6.90 -21.12
N MET A 149 30.55 -6.62 -21.18
CA MET A 149 31.31 -6.08 -20.03
C MET A 149 30.71 -4.77 -19.48
N LYS A 150 30.09 -3.96 -20.34
CA LYS A 150 29.27 -2.82 -19.93
C LYS A 150 27.80 -3.23 -20.06
N PRO A 151 27.07 -3.40 -18.94
CA PRO A 151 25.68 -3.81 -18.98
C PRO A 151 24.82 -2.85 -19.82
N TRP A 152 23.84 -3.39 -20.53
CA TRP A 152 22.89 -2.60 -21.31
C TRP A 152 22.02 -1.70 -20.42
N ASN A 153 21.72 -2.16 -19.21
CA ASN A 153 20.88 -1.47 -18.24
C ASN A 153 21.64 -1.35 -16.89
N PRO A 154 22.58 -0.40 -16.73
CA PRO A 154 23.37 -0.29 -15.51
C PRO A 154 22.54 0.01 -14.24
N TYR A 155 21.30 0.47 -14.40
CA TYR A 155 20.37 0.78 -13.30
C TYR A 155 19.32 -0.32 -13.09
N GLY A 156 19.50 -1.49 -13.70
CA GLY A 156 18.62 -2.64 -13.52
C GLY A 156 18.64 -3.14 -12.08
N THR A 157 17.45 -3.25 -11.48
CA THR A 157 17.27 -3.67 -10.08
C THR A 157 16.82 -5.12 -9.93
N ASP A 158 16.47 -5.81 -11.02
CA ASP A 158 15.96 -7.18 -11.06
C ASP A 158 14.67 -7.47 -10.24
N ILE A 159 14.00 -6.43 -9.73
CA ILE A 159 12.81 -6.56 -8.87
C ILE A 159 11.71 -7.38 -9.53
N LEU A 160 11.52 -7.27 -10.85
CA LEU A 160 10.51 -8.06 -11.57
C LEU A 160 10.87 -9.55 -11.64
N LEU A 161 12.15 -9.91 -11.54
CA LEU A 161 12.62 -11.30 -11.67
C LEU A 161 12.70 -12.02 -10.31
N LYS A 162 12.36 -11.33 -9.23
CA LYS A 162 12.26 -11.90 -7.87
C LYS A 162 10.86 -12.43 -7.60
N SER A 163 10.77 -13.54 -6.86
CA SER A 163 9.51 -14.02 -6.28
C SER A 163 9.31 -13.35 -4.92
N TRP A 164 8.22 -12.63 -4.76
CA TRP A 164 7.83 -11.96 -3.51
C TRP A 164 6.69 -12.70 -2.83
N SER A 165 6.81 -12.90 -1.53
CA SER A 165 5.81 -13.62 -0.70
C SER A 165 4.58 -12.79 -0.30
N PHE A 166 4.52 -11.52 -0.72
CA PHE A 166 3.41 -10.60 -0.47
C PHE A 166 2.92 -9.95 -1.77
N PRO A 167 1.64 -9.55 -1.84
CA PRO A 167 1.13 -8.78 -2.97
C PRO A 167 1.65 -7.33 -2.93
N ILE A 168 1.88 -6.78 -4.12
CA ILE A 168 2.23 -5.37 -4.31
C ILE A 168 1.18 -4.75 -5.24
N PHE A 169 0.62 -3.62 -4.84
CA PHE A 169 -0.36 -2.87 -5.63
C PHE A 169 0.13 -1.44 -5.84
N VAL A 170 -0.08 -0.90 -7.04
CA VAL A 170 0.15 0.53 -7.30
C VAL A 170 -1.16 1.30 -7.15
N VAL A 171 -1.11 2.40 -6.42
CA VAL A 171 -2.23 3.34 -6.22
C VAL A 171 -1.88 4.66 -6.89
N TYR A 172 -2.72 5.08 -7.85
CA TYR A 172 -2.56 6.35 -8.57
C TYR A 172 -3.56 7.42 -8.16
N ASP A 173 -4.72 7.01 -7.64
CA ASP A 173 -5.79 7.93 -7.29
C ASP A 173 -5.37 8.86 -6.14
N GLN A 174 -5.36 10.16 -6.42
CA GLN A 174 -4.85 11.17 -5.48
C GLN A 174 -5.70 11.26 -4.21
N ASN A 175 -7.01 11.05 -4.31
CA ASN A 175 -7.91 11.05 -3.15
C ASN A 175 -7.59 9.86 -2.24
N THR A 176 -7.43 8.67 -2.81
CA THR A 176 -7.03 7.47 -2.07
C THR A 176 -5.66 7.66 -1.42
N ILE A 177 -4.68 8.22 -2.13
CA ILE A 177 -3.36 8.52 -1.56
C ILE A 177 -3.48 9.49 -0.38
N LYS A 178 -4.28 10.55 -0.54
CA LYS A 178 -4.57 11.51 0.52
C LYS A 178 -5.23 10.85 1.73
N ASP A 179 -6.22 9.99 1.52
CA ASP A 179 -6.91 9.27 2.60
C ASP A 179 -5.94 8.36 3.36
N ILE A 180 -5.06 7.64 2.64
CA ILE A 180 -4.00 6.80 3.25
C ILE A 180 -3.06 7.64 4.12
N ILE A 181 -2.65 8.82 3.64
CA ILE A 181 -1.79 9.73 4.39
C ILE A 181 -2.52 10.34 5.59
N ASP A 182 -3.78 10.73 5.44
CA ASP A 182 -4.60 11.33 6.49
C ASP A 182 -4.91 10.31 7.60
N VAL A 183 -5.12 9.03 7.27
CA VAL A 183 -5.24 7.95 8.26
C VAL A 183 -4.00 7.82 9.13
N ARG A 184 -2.79 8.04 8.58
CA ARG A 184 -1.56 8.12 9.42
C ARG A 184 -1.67 9.25 10.45
N LEU A 185 -2.16 10.43 10.03
CA LEU A 185 -2.30 11.58 10.92
C LEU A 185 -3.32 11.31 12.02
N ILE A 186 -4.44 10.69 11.69
CA ILE A 186 -5.46 10.28 12.66
C ILE A 186 -4.86 9.28 13.67
N ASN A 187 -4.17 8.24 13.20
CA ASN A 187 -3.50 7.29 14.10
C ASN A 187 -2.46 7.98 14.99
N LEU A 188 -1.63 8.88 14.45
CA LEU A 188 -0.67 9.66 15.24
C LEU A 188 -1.33 10.57 16.28
N LEU A 189 -2.49 11.16 15.96
CA LEU A 189 -3.27 11.95 16.91
C LEU A 189 -3.90 11.07 17.99
N PHE A 190 -4.41 9.88 17.64
CA PHE A 190 -4.88 8.91 18.63
C PHE A 190 -3.74 8.43 19.55
N TYR A 191 -2.56 8.11 19.01
CA TYR A 191 -1.40 7.70 19.81
C TYR A 191 -0.87 8.83 20.70
N LYS A 192 -0.89 10.09 20.26
CA LYS A 192 -0.47 11.23 21.10
C LYS A 192 -1.48 11.58 22.19
N ASN A 193 -2.75 11.27 21.99
CA ASN A 193 -3.82 11.59 22.94
C ASN A 193 -4.16 10.42 23.86
N TYR A 194 -3.55 9.24 23.68
CA TYR A 194 -3.61 8.15 24.64
C TYR A 194 -2.37 8.26 25.54
N PRO A 195 -2.47 8.81 26.77
CA PRO A 195 -1.40 8.64 27.73
C PRO A 195 -1.18 7.14 27.93
N ASP A 196 0.07 6.72 28.15
CA ASP A 196 0.47 5.36 28.54
C ASP A 196 -0.11 5.01 29.94
N ASP A 197 -1.43 4.97 30.04
CA ASP A 197 -2.20 4.69 31.26
C ASP A 197 -3.04 3.43 31.04
N CYS A 198 -2.36 2.37 30.59
CA CYS A 198 -2.70 1.03 31.04
C CYS A 198 -1.68 0.69 32.10
N GLY A 199 -1.94 1.17 33.31
CA GLY A 199 -1.12 0.90 34.49
C GLY A 199 -0.78 -0.58 34.62
N GLU A 200 0.49 -0.84 34.94
CA GLU A 200 0.80 -1.90 35.89
C GLU A 200 -0.07 -1.68 37.12
N GLU A 201 -1.03 -2.57 37.37
CA GLU A 201 -1.44 -2.89 38.74
C GLU A 201 -2.01 -4.32 38.83
N VAL A 202 -1.24 -5.15 39.54
CA VAL A 202 -1.63 -6.26 40.43
C VAL A 202 -2.08 -7.59 39.82
N SER A 203 -1.15 -8.56 39.80
CA SER A 203 -1.18 -9.72 40.73
C SER A 203 0.19 -10.38 40.85
#